data_AF-A0A2H6IT61-F1
#
_entry.id   AF-A0A2H6IT61-F1
#
_cell.length_a   1.000
_cell.length_b   1.000
_cell.length_c   1.000
_cell.angle_alpha   90.00
_cell.angle_beta   90.00
_cell.angle_gamma   90.00
#
_symmetry.space_group_name_H-M   'P 1'
#
loop_
_entity.id
_entity.type
_entity.pdbx_description
1 polymer ?
#
loop_
_entity_poly.entity_id
_entity_poly.type
_entity_poly.pdbx_seq_one_letter_code
_entity_poly.pdbx_strand_id
1 'polypeptide(L)'
;MVKEYFELHGMNYPVDVIGISMFSIDYAGIARDELTAPGVREFVEEGIMFIKLDLQKQNPAIFMHGTAAIRADKAVLYKAETGDIGLMVRVTGYGQGEPAKEIEPGIEWVGLKERFWKYENYAYYVRNELYMWEFGGWLFN
;
A
#
# COMPACT_ATOMS: atom_id res chain seq x y z
N MET A 1 -23.76 -1.48 5.72
CA MET A 1 -22.80 -1.36 6.83
C MET A 1 -21.33 -1.31 6.45
N VAL A 2 -20.69 -2.31 5.80
CA VAL A 2 -19.26 -2.15 5.40
C VAL A 2 -19.08 -1.03 4.40
N LYS A 3 -19.83 -1.07 3.29
CA LYS A 3 -19.82 0.01 2.30
C LYS A 3 -19.99 1.39 2.95
N GLU A 4 -20.96 1.52 3.86
CA GLU A 4 -21.19 2.77 4.62
C GLU A 4 -19.98 3.16 5.48
N TYR A 5 -19.30 2.22 6.16
CA TYR A 5 -18.09 2.52 6.93
C TYR A 5 -16.98 3.07 6.03
N PHE A 6 -16.79 2.48 4.85
CA PHE A 6 -15.82 2.95 3.88
C PHE A 6 -16.17 4.35 3.34
N GLU A 7 -17.44 4.55 2.93
CA GLU A 7 -17.95 5.83 2.47
C GLU A 7 -17.83 6.92 3.56
N LEU A 8 -18.10 6.59 4.83
CA LEU A 8 -17.93 7.48 5.99
C LEU A 8 -16.48 7.94 6.18
N HIS A 9 -15.51 7.10 5.83
CA HIS A 9 -14.08 7.40 5.94
C HIS A 9 -13.48 7.91 4.62
N GLY A 10 -14.33 8.31 3.66
CA GLY A 10 -13.90 8.87 2.38
C GLY A 10 -13.25 7.86 1.43
N MET A 11 -13.43 6.57 1.67
CA MET A 11 -12.84 5.49 0.90
C MET A 11 -13.80 4.95 -0.16
N ASN A 12 -13.29 4.71 -1.37
CA ASN A 12 -14.03 3.99 -2.41
C ASN A 12 -13.94 2.48 -2.18
N TYR A 13 -15.08 1.83 -1.99
CA TYR A 13 -15.19 0.37 -1.97
C TYR A 13 -15.04 -0.19 -3.40
N PRO A 14 -14.27 -1.27 -3.69
CA PRO A 14 -13.49 -2.17 -2.82
C PRO A 14 -12.00 -1.83 -2.67
N VAL A 15 -11.46 -0.85 -3.41
CA VAL A 15 -10.04 -0.43 -3.35
C VAL A 15 -9.95 1.10 -3.41
N ASP A 16 -9.38 1.71 -2.38
CA ASP A 16 -9.11 3.14 -2.32
C ASP A 16 -7.59 3.44 -2.35
N VAL A 17 -7.10 4.05 -3.43
CA VAL A 17 -5.68 4.41 -3.62
C VAL A 17 -5.45 5.93 -3.63
N ILE A 18 -6.41 6.71 -3.12
CA ILE A 18 -6.35 8.19 -3.14
C ILE A 18 -5.16 8.72 -2.32
N GLY A 19 -4.74 8.00 -1.27
CA GLY A 19 -3.60 8.38 -0.43
C GLY A 19 -2.24 8.36 -1.14
N ILE A 20 -2.15 7.69 -2.29
CA ILE A 20 -0.92 7.60 -3.08
C ILE A 20 -0.82 8.82 -4.00
N SER A 21 0.00 9.80 -3.65
CA SER A 21 0.22 10.99 -4.46
C SER A 21 1.65 11.49 -4.28
N MET A 22 2.17 12.20 -5.26
CA MET A 22 3.54 12.72 -5.18
C MET A 22 3.74 13.66 -3.98
N PHE A 23 2.73 14.46 -3.64
CA PHE A 23 2.78 15.38 -2.50
C PHE A 23 2.61 14.70 -1.14
N SER A 24 2.33 13.41 -1.11
CA SER A 24 2.17 12.62 0.11
C SER A 24 3.29 11.60 0.33
N ILE A 25 4.43 11.77 -0.35
CA ILE A 25 5.58 10.87 -0.26
C ILE A 25 6.52 11.25 0.88
N ASP A 26 6.88 10.24 1.66
CA ASP A 26 7.99 10.32 2.61
C ASP A 26 9.27 9.74 1.98
N TYR A 27 10.43 10.18 2.47
CA TYR A 27 11.74 9.78 1.94
C TYR A 27 12.56 9.10 3.03
N ALA A 28 13.10 7.92 2.75
CA ALA A 28 13.90 7.13 3.68
C ALA A 28 15.25 6.74 3.07
N GLY A 29 16.34 7.12 3.73
CA GLY A 29 17.69 6.76 3.27
C GLY A 29 18.16 7.47 2.00
N ILE A 30 17.50 8.57 1.59
CA ILE A 30 17.84 9.34 0.37
C ILE A 30 18.33 10.73 0.77
N ALA A 31 19.48 11.15 0.22
CA ALA A 31 20.05 12.45 0.49
C ALA A 31 19.28 13.58 -0.22
N ARG A 32 19.35 14.80 0.32
CA ARG A 32 18.57 15.94 -0.20
C ARG A 32 18.95 16.35 -1.62
N ASP A 33 20.23 16.25 -1.96
CA ASP A 33 20.74 16.52 -3.30
C ASP A 33 20.25 15.47 -4.32
N GLU A 34 20.20 14.20 -3.91
CA GLU A 34 19.60 13.12 -4.71
C GLU A 34 18.13 13.42 -5.03
N LEU A 35 17.34 13.97 -4.09
CA LEU A 35 15.93 14.33 -4.33
C LEU A 35 15.73 15.42 -5.40
N THR A 36 16.75 16.25 -5.62
CA THR A 36 16.70 17.34 -6.60
C THR A 36 17.28 16.95 -7.95
N ALA A 37 17.78 15.71 -8.08
CA ALA A 37 18.37 15.24 -9.32
C ALA A 37 17.32 15.23 -10.46
N PRO A 38 17.72 15.61 -11.69
CA PRO A 38 16.83 15.50 -12.84
C PRO A 38 16.29 14.07 -13.00
N GLY A 39 14.99 13.92 -13.28
CA GLY A 39 14.37 12.62 -13.49
C GLY A 39 13.77 11.96 -12.23
N VAL A 40 14.08 12.45 -11.03
CA VAL A 40 13.55 11.86 -9.77
C VAL A 40 12.05 12.02 -9.67
N ARG A 41 11.54 13.17 -10.11
CA ARG A 41 10.10 13.43 -10.12
C ARG A 41 9.39 12.45 -11.05
N GLU A 42 9.89 12.31 -12.27
CA GLU A 42 9.35 11.41 -13.29
C GLU A 42 9.41 9.95 -12.82
N PHE A 43 10.53 9.53 -12.21
CA PHE A 43 10.70 8.21 -11.62
C PHE A 43 9.61 7.91 -10.58
N VAL A 44 9.39 8.85 -9.67
CA VAL A 44 8.41 8.76 -8.59
C VAL A 44 6.98 8.74 -9.13
N GLU A 45 6.65 9.64 -10.06
CA GLU A 45 5.32 9.72 -10.67
C GLU A 45 4.99 8.44 -11.45
N GLU A 46 5.95 7.88 -12.21
CA GLU A 46 5.80 6.60 -12.90
C GLU A 46 5.49 5.47 -11.91
N GLY A 47 6.24 5.41 -10.80
CA GLY A 47 6.04 4.40 -9.77
C GLY A 47 4.68 4.51 -9.08
N ILE A 48 4.23 5.73 -8.75
CA ILE A 48 2.89 5.95 -8.20
C ILE A 48 1.81 5.46 -9.16
N MET A 49 1.92 5.77 -10.46
CA MET A 49 0.94 5.30 -11.45
C MET A 49 0.92 3.78 -11.54
N PHE A 50 2.09 3.15 -11.53
CA PHE A 50 2.20 1.69 -11.51
C PHE A 50 1.51 1.09 -10.29
N ILE A 51 1.83 1.58 -9.08
CA ILE A 51 1.24 1.08 -7.83
C ILE A 51 -0.28 1.20 -7.84
N LYS A 52 -0.82 2.34 -8.28
CA LYS A 52 -2.27 2.54 -8.39
C LYS A 52 -2.91 1.50 -9.30
N LEU A 53 -2.34 1.27 -10.48
CA LEU A 53 -2.85 0.30 -11.44
C LEU A 53 -2.72 -1.14 -10.95
N ASP A 54 -1.63 -1.46 -10.26
CA ASP A 54 -1.39 -2.77 -9.68
C ASP A 54 -2.44 -3.07 -8.59
N LEU A 55 -2.56 -2.20 -7.58
CA LEU A 55 -3.52 -2.37 -6.48
C LEU A 55 -4.97 -2.39 -6.93
N GLN A 56 -5.33 -1.65 -7.99
CA GLN A 56 -6.67 -1.71 -8.59
C GLN A 56 -6.98 -3.06 -9.26
N LYS A 57 -5.95 -3.78 -9.73
CA LYS A 57 -6.10 -5.09 -10.38
C LYS A 57 -6.01 -6.25 -9.38
N GLN A 58 -5.34 -6.05 -8.25
CA GLN A 58 -5.19 -7.09 -7.25
C GLN A 58 -6.54 -7.45 -6.61
N ASN A 59 -6.76 -8.75 -6.39
CA ASN A 59 -7.87 -9.23 -5.58
C ASN A 59 -7.43 -9.28 -4.11
N PRO A 60 -8.03 -8.49 -3.20
CA PRO A 60 -7.64 -8.46 -1.78
C PRO A 60 -7.68 -9.81 -1.08
N ALA A 61 -8.56 -10.71 -1.54
CA ALA A 61 -8.67 -12.06 -1.00
C ALA A 61 -7.42 -12.93 -1.26
N ILE A 62 -6.53 -12.54 -2.18
CA ILE A 62 -5.30 -13.28 -2.50
C ILE A 62 -4.26 -13.15 -1.38
N PHE A 63 -4.20 -12.00 -0.70
CA PHE A 63 -3.18 -11.75 0.33
C PHE A 63 -3.76 -11.67 1.76
N MET A 64 -5.08 -11.53 1.91
CA MET A 64 -5.75 -11.51 3.22
C MET A 64 -7.15 -12.13 3.11
N HIS A 65 -7.28 -13.43 3.40
CA HIS A 65 -8.58 -14.11 3.34
C HIS A 65 -9.60 -13.44 4.27
N GLY A 66 -10.84 -13.26 3.78
CA GLY A 66 -11.90 -12.52 4.47
C GLY A 66 -11.86 -11.00 4.26
N THR A 67 -10.83 -10.46 3.60
CA THR A 67 -10.77 -9.04 3.21
C THR A 67 -11.79 -8.74 2.13
N ALA A 68 -12.64 -7.76 2.39
CA ALA A 68 -13.66 -7.28 1.46
C ALA A 68 -13.25 -5.98 0.76
N ALA A 69 -12.31 -5.23 1.35
CA ALA A 69 -11.81 -4.00 0.77
C ALA A 69 -10.44 -3.61 1.33
N ILE A 70 -9.70 -2.80 0.54
CA ILE A 70 -8.39 -2.26 0.93
C ILE A 70 -8.33 -0.74 0.74
N ARG A 71 -7.46 -0.11 1.52
CA ARG A 71 -7.02 1.27 1.33
C ARG A 71 -5.52 1.31 1.28
N ALA A 72 -4.97 2.08 0.34
CA ALA A 72 -3.55 2.32 0.24
C ALA A 72 -3.23 3.79 0.53
N ASP A 73 -2.28 3.98 1.43
CA ASP A 73 -1.90 5.28 1.96
C ASP A 73 -0.60 5.80 1.33
N LYS A 74 0.00 6.81 1.97
CA LYS A 74 1.28 7.42 1.61
C LYS A 74 2.30 6.40 1.12
N ALA A 75 2.99 6.76 0.03
CA ALA A 75 4.15 6.03 -0.44
C ALA A 75 5.41 6.56 0.25
N VAL A 76 6.40 5.69 0.44
CA VAL A 76 7.74 6.02 0.91
C VAL A 76 8.70 5.71 -0.24
N LEU A 77 9.43 6.72 -0.71
CA LEU A 77 10.58 6.50 -1.58
C LEU A 77 11.77 6.12 -0.70
N TYR A 78 12.28 4.90 -0.89
CA TYR A 78 13.37 4.37 -0.08
C TYR A 78 14.60 4.03 -0.93
N LYS A 79 15.76 4.09 -0.30
CA LYS A 79 17.01 3.51 -0.80
C LYS A 79 17.49 2.46 0.20
N ALA A 80 17.60 1.22 -0.25
CA ALA A 80 18.09 0.09 0.55
C ALA A 80 19.61 0.19 0.76
N GLU A 81 20.13 -0.55 1.73
CA GLU A 81 21.58 -0.62 2.00
C GLU A 81 22.38 -1.17 0.82
N THR A 82 21.75 -2.01 -0.01
CA THR A 82 22.31 -2.52 -1.27
C THR A 82 22.44 -1.44 -2.35
N GLY A 83 21.84 -0.26 -2.14
CA GLY A 83 21.75 0.83 -3.10
C GLY A 83 20.47 0.83 -3.94
N ASP A 84 19.63 -0.21 -3.81
CA ASP A 84 18.39 -0.33 -4.58
C ASP A 84 17.38 0.73 -4.17
N ILE A 85 16.73 1.35 -5.15
CA ILE A 85 15.69 2.37 -4.92
C ILE A 85 14.33 1.74 -5.22
N GLY A 86 13.37 1.99 -4.34
CA GLY A 86 12.01 1.49 -4.50
C GLY A 86 10.98 2.41 -3.88
N LEU A 87 9.72 2.03 -4.08
CA LEU A 87 8.57 2.64 -3.42
C LEU A 87 7.92 1.61 -2.52
N MET A 88 7.60 2.03 -1.30
CA MET A 88 6.83 1.24 -0.36
C MET A 88 5.51 1.95 -0.08
N VAL A 89 4.41 1.22 0.03
CA VAL A 89 3.09 1.77 0.33
C VAL A 89 2.47 0.97 1.46
N ARG A 90 1.90 1.69 2.42
CA ARG A 90 1.07 1.07 3.45
C ARG A 90 -0.30 0.73 2.88
N VAL A 91 -0.73 -0.50 3.07
CA VAL A 91 -2.04 -1.02 2.66
C VAL A 91 -2.79 -1.50 3.91
N THR A 92 -3.99 -0.99 4.10
CA THR A 92 -4.91 -1.43 5.14
C THR A 92 -6.01 -2.27 4.52
N GLY A 93 -6.05 -3.56 4.86
CA GLY A 93 -7.18 -4.44 4.53
C GLY A 93 -8.26 -4.37 5.59
N TYR A 94 -9.51 -4.52 5.18
CA TYR A 94 -10.64 -4.66 6.10
C TYR A 94 -11.50 -5.86 5.72
N GLY A 95 -11.90 -6.62 6.72
CA GLY A 95 -12.65 -7.85 6.54
C GLY A 95 -13.73 -8.08 7.58
N GLN A 96 -14.43 -9.19 7.40
CA GLN A 96 -15.45 -9.71 8.30
C GLN A 96 -15.23 -11.20 8.55
N GLY A 97 -15.75 -11.70 9.66
CA GLY A 97 -15.68 -13.12 9.99
C GLY A 97 -14.28 -13.52 10.44
N GLU A 98 -13.91 -14.77 10.18
CA GLU A 98 -12.63 -15.34 10.59
C GLU A 98 -11.51 -14.85 9.66
N PRO A 99 -10.51 -14.12 10.17
CA PRO A 99 -9.35 -13.71 9.39
C PRO A 99 -8.43 -14.88 9.06
N ALA A 100 -7.50 -14.67 8.13
CA ALA A 100 -6.42 -15.62 7.89
C ALA A 100 -5.48 -15.68 9.11
N LYS A 101 -4.99 -16.88 9.46
CA LYS A 101 -4.10 -17.08 10.62
C LYS A 101 -2.80 -16.30 10.51
N GLU A 102 -2.32 -16.07 9.30
CA GLU A 102 -1.09 -15.32 9.03
C GLU A 102 -1.19 -13.85 9.44
N ILE A 103 -2.40 -13.28 9.51
CA ILE A 103 -2.62 -11.87 9.85
C ILE A 103 -3.25 -11.66 11.23
N GLU A 104 -3.75 -12.73 11.87
CA GLU A 104 -4.38 -12.70 13.20
C GLU A 104 -3.61 -11.89 14.26
N PRO A 105 -2.27 -12.02 14.40
CA PRO A 105 -1.53 -11.30 15.42
C PRO A 105 -1.55 -9.76 15.26
N GLY A 106 -1.80 -9.27 14.04
CA GLY A 106 -1.78 -7.85 13.71
C GLY A 106 -3.16 -7.22 13.51
N ILE A 107 -4.24 -7.95 13.80
CA ILE A 107 -5.60 -7.47 13.57
C ILE A 107 -6.05 -6.51 14.66
N GLU A 108 -6.67 -5.43 14.23
CA GLU A 108 -7.48 -4.56 15.07
C GLU A 108 -8.96 -4.74 14.75
N TRP A 109 -9.76 -5.13 15.73
CA TRP A 109 -11.22 -5.19 15.58
C TRP A 109 -11.81 -3.78 15.68
N VAL A 110 -12.63 -3.42 14.70
CA VAL A 110 -13.19 -2.09 14.52
C VAL A 110 -14.71 -2.11 14.28
N GLY A 111 -15.33 -0.95 14.47
CA GLY A 111 -16.76 -0.75 14.30
C GLY A 111 -17.60 -1.17 15.52
N LEU A 112 -18.91 -0.90 15.45
CA LEU A 112 -19.83 -1.21 16.53
C LEU A 112 -19.85 -2.72 16.80
N LYS A 113 -19.56 -3.10 18.06
CA LYS A 113 -19.48 -4.48 18.53
C LYS A 113 -18.36 -5.32 17.89
N GLU A 114 -17.27 -4.68 17.43
CA GLU A 114 -16.07 -5.40 16.95
C GLU A 114 -16.41 -6.41 15.85
N ARG A 115 -17.29 -6.00 14.91
CA ARG A 115 -17.78 -6.89 13.83
C ARG A 115 -16.90 -6.91 12.60
N PHE A 116 -16.00 -5.94 12.49
CA PHE A 116 -15.05 -5.83 11.39
C PHE A 116 -13.66 -5.92 11.96
N TRP A 117 -12.73 -6.41 11.17
CA TRP A 117 -11.32 -6.32 11.49
C TRP A 117 -10.61 -5.51 10.41
N LYS A 118 -9.54 -4.82 10.79
CA LYS A 118 -8.58 -4.23 9.87
C LYS A 118 -7.18 -4.78 10.17
N TYR A 119 -6.34 -4.79 9.14
CA TYR A 119 -4.95 -5.21 9.22
C TYR A 119 -4.10 -4.30 8.33
N GLU A 120 -3.00 -3.78 8.88
CA GLU A 120 -2.05 -2.95 8.15
C GLU A 120 -0.86 -3.80 7.68
N ASN A 121 -0.50 -3.67 6.42
CA ASN A 121 0.66 -4.29 5.80
C ASN A 121 1.36 -3.29 4.88
N TYR A 122 2.55 -3.63 4.39
CA TYR A 122 3.30 -2.82 3.44
C TYR A 122 3.58 -3.62 2.18
N ALA A 123 3.29 -3.03 1.02
CA ALA A 123 3.73 -3.53 -0.27
C ALA A 123 4.95 -2.73 -0.71
N TYR A 124 5.98 -3.39 -1.26
CA TYR A 124 7.13 -2.72 -1.85
C TYR A 124 7.25 -3.03 -3.33
N TYR A 125 7.77 -2.05 -4.06
CA TYR A 125 7.85 -2.01 -5.50
C TYR A 125 9.26 -1.58 -5.89
N VAL A 126 9.85 -2.27 -6.86
CA VAL A 126 11.24 -2.07 -7.30
C VAL A 126 11.29 -1.94 -8.81
N ARG A 127 12.45 -1.54 -9.34
CA ARG A 127 12.74 -1.63 -10.78
C ARG A 127 13.45 -2.94 -11.06
N ASN A 128 13.01 -3.66 -12.08
CA ASN A 128 13.77 -4.79 -12.60
C ASN A 128 14.98 -4.32 -13.44
N GLU A 129 15.75 -5.28 -13.94
CA GLU A 129 16.94 -5.07 -14.78
C GLU A 129 16.65 -4.28 -16.07
N LEU A 130 15.38 -4.24 -16.51
CA LEU A 130 14.93 -3.50 -17.69
C LEU A 130 14.44 -2.09 -17.35
N TYR A 131 14.63 -1.64 -16.11
CA TYR A 131 14.07 -0.40 -15.59
C TYR A 131 12.56 -0.34 -15.82
N MET A 132 11.83 -1.39 -15.46
CA MET A 132 10.37 -1.37 -15.36
C MET A 132 9.95 -1.59 -13.93
N TRP A 133 8.89 -0.91 -13.49
CA TRP A 133 8.33 -1.12 -12.16
C TRP A 133 7.74 -2.53 -12.04
N GLU A 134 8.00 -3.17 -10.91
CA GLU A 134 7.43 -4.46 -10.56
C GLU A 134 7.02 -4.51 -9.08
N PHE A 135 6.06 -5.38 -8.79
CA PHE A 135 5.69 -5.71 -7.43
C PHE A 135 6.80 -6.58 -6.82
N GLY A 136 7.45 -6.06 -5.78
CA GLY A 136 8.54 -6.75 -5.10
C GLY A 136 8.05 -7.73 -4.04
N GLY A 137 6.95 -7.41 -3.35
CA GLY A 137 6.38 -8.29 -2.33
C GLY A 137 5.60 -7.55 -1.24
N TRP A 138 5.07 -8.35 -0.31
CA TRP A 138 4.43 -7.89 0.93
C TRP A 138 5.39 -8.06 2.11
N LEU A 139 5.42 -7.11 3.03
CA LEU A 139 6.17 -7.17 4.28
C LEU A 139 5.25 -7.63 5.42
N PHE A 140 4.94 -8.92 5.44
CA PHE A 140 4.23 -9.53 6.57
C PHE A 140 5.15 -9.50 7.82
N ASN A 141 4.64 -8.93 8.92
CA ASN A 141 5.27 -9.04 10.24
C ASN A 141 4.94 -10.37 10.90
#